data_AF-A0A4Q4M097-F1
#
_entry.id   AF-A0A4Q4M097-F1
#
_cell.length_a   1.000
_cell.length_b   1.000
_cell.length_c   1.000
_cell.angle_alpha   90.00
_cell.angle_beta   90.00
_cell.angle_gamma   90.00
#
_symmetry.space_group_name_H-M   'P 1'
#
loop_
_entity.id
_entity.type
_entity.pdbx_description
1 polymer ?
#
loop_
_entity_poly.entity_id
_entity_poly.type
_entity_poly.pdbx_seq_one_letter_code
_entity_poly.pdbx_strand_id
1 'polypeptide(L)'
;MSSTNPQRILEFNYDISCPFAYIASTRVQSLAHRTHATLIYKPVLLGAIYRATAAPQGAGGSASDVFNSAKKAVTAQGMQRTLRRYNIRYNPPPQHPRKTVNALRLLYCVKDHEKRRMLTDKLFQAYWAEGKDVNSNATILQIARECGIENVGEESFADAGARRELETSTAEAIERDAFGVPGFWIPDALWTNANGEEKRGRFFWGQDRMHFVEATLLSLSSSSRSPSGKPWTHVPALKSLMPRCVPSNDPHGRVKVEFWFDFSSPWAFLGYTQLERLKKTFGKDLEIVMKPFLLGILFREIGAPNLPMAAVSPAKALWSRQDHADWTEYWNAISRQDGGREVKFYWADIFPIRTPTVLRVALVEPDTTNLLFEACWSHNQDMSNDTVLRTVLDQGGFNGADLVARANEPAVKAKLRAATAEAKEMGLCGVPTYRVLRQGDKGEWEAVGGLVWGQDEINVVEDLIAGWNPERSGQAARVVRKENGAGSKL
;
A
#
# COMPACT_ATOMS: atom_id res chain seq x y z
N MET A 1 23.87 -23.93 25.18
CA MET A 1 22.79 -22.94 25.00
C MET A 1 22.10 -23.26 23.70
N SER A 2 20.87 -23.78 23.76
CA SER A 2 20.14 -24.25 22.58
C SER A 2 19.82 -23.07 21.67
N SER A 3 20.49 -23.01 20.52
CA SER A 3 20.17 -22.11 19.42
C SER A 3 18.85 -22.56 18.80
N THR A 4 17.72 -22.22 19.41
CA THR A 4 16.42 -22.39 18.77
C THR A 4 16.39 -21.46 17.55
N ASN A 5 16.28 -22.04 16.35
CA ASN A 5 15.99 -21.26 15.15
C ASN A 5 14.77 -20.35 15.44
N PRO A 6 14.81 -19.05 15.07
CA PRO A 6 13.67 -18.17 15.28
C PRO A 6 12.44 -18.80 14.63
N GLN A 7 11.37 -18.96 15.41
CA GLN A 7 10.13 -19.51 14.88
C GLN A 7 9.52 -18.44 13.98
N ARG A 8 9.27 -18.78 12.71
CA ARG A 8 8.60 -17.88 11.76
C ARG A 8 7.12 -17.80 12.14
N ILE A 9 6.78 -17.05 13.16
CA ILE A 9 5.40 -16.82 13.59
C ILE A 9 4.85 -15.62 12.82
N LEU A 10 3.66 -15.79 12.26
CA LEU A 10 2.87 -14.73 11.66
C LEU A 10 1.53 -14.66 12.38
N GLU A 11 1.29 -13.58 13.12
CA GLU A 11 -0.02 -13.29 13.69
C GLU A 11 -0.84 -12.43 12.71
N PHE A 12 -2.02 -12.89 12.34
CA PHE A 12 -2.97 -12.20 11.46
C PHE A 12 -4.11 -11.61 12.30
N ASN A 13 -4.10 -10.29 12.49
CA ASN A 13 -5.14 -9.53 13.18
C ASN A 13 -6.23 -9.11 12.20
N TYR A 14 -7.48 -9.46 12.49
CA TYR A 14 -8.61 -9.16 11.60
C TYR A 14 -9.93 -8.96 12.36
N ASP A 15 -10.86 -8.27 11.72
CA ASP A 15 -12.26 -8.18 12.09
C ASP A 15 -13.09 -8.59 10.87
N ILE A 16 -14.14 -9.40 11.07
CA ILE A 16 -15.03 -9.88 9.99
C ILE A 16 -15.67 -8.71 9.21
N SER A 17 -15.85 -7.56 9.87
CA SER A 17 -16.44 -6.36 9.28
C SER A 17 -15.51 -5.58 8.35
N CYS A 18 -14.24 -5.97 8.21
CA CYS A 18 -13.29 -5.26 7.35
C CYS A 18 -13.15 -5.92 5.96
N PRO A 19 -13.45 -5.20 4.86
CA PRO A 19 -13.33 -5.75 3.50
C PRO A 19 -11.88 -6.04 3.10
N PHE A 20 -10.92 -5.23 3.58
CA PHE A 20 -9.51 -5.47 3.32
C PHE A 20 -8.97 -6.68 4.09
N ALA A 21 -9.54 -6.98 5.26
CA ALA A 21 -9.19 -8.18 6.01
C ALA A 21 -9.74 -9.44 5.33
N TYR A 22 -10.91 -9.36 4.70
CA TYR A 22 -11.40 -10.42 3.83
C TYR A 22 -10.46 -10.66 2.63
N ILE A 23 -10.01 -9.59 1.95
CA ILE A 23 -9.03 -9.75 0.86
C ILE A 23 -7.76 -10.44 1.36
N ALA A 24 -7.23 -10.01 2.51
CA ALA A 24 -6.07 -10.65 3.13
C ALA A 24 -6.31 -12.13 3.48
N SER A 25 -7.49 -12.48 4.01
CA SER A 25 -7.80 -13.85 4.45
C SER A 25 -7.76 -14.84 3.28
N THR A 26 -8.15 -14.42 2.07
CA THR A 26 -8.06 -15.27 0.86
C THR A 26 -6.62 -15.60 0.43
N ARG A 27 -5.61 -14.91 0.99
CA ARG A 27 -4.21 -14.98 0.53
C ARG A 27 -3.22 -15.37 1.63
N VAL A 28 -3.54 -15.12 2.90
CA VAL A 28 -2.60 -15.24 4.02
C VAL A 28 -2.09 -16.67 4.26
N GLN A 29 -2.93 -17.68 4.02
CA GLN A 29 -2.52 -19.10 4.13
C GLN A 29 -1.46 -19.45 3.08
N SER A 30 -1.65 -19.00 1.84
CA SER A 30 -0.67 -19.22 0.77
C SER A 30 0.65 -18.50 1.05
N LEU A 31 0.61 -17.31 1.65
CA LEU A 31 1.81 -16.61 2.13
C LEU A 31 2.52 -17.43 3.19
N ALA A 32 1.81 -17.84 4.25
CA ALA A 32 2.39 -18.63 5.34
C ALA A 32 3.02 -19.95 4.85
N HIS A 33 2.35 -20.63 3.91
CA HIS A 33 2.88 -21.84 3.26
C HIS A 33 4.20 -21.56 2.53
N ARG A 34 4.27 -20.49 1.72
CA ARG A 34 5.49 -20.12 0.97
C ARG A 34 6.66 -19.77 1.88
N THR A 35 6.40 -19.23 3.07
CA THR A 35 7.44 -18.82 4.01
C THR A 35 7.74 -19.87 5.08
N HIS A 36 6.99 -20.97 5.12
CA HIS A 36 6.96 -21.94 6.21
C HIS A 36 6.72 -21.28 7.57
N ALA A 37 5.82 -20.29 7.60
CA ALA A 37 5.47 -19.59 8.83
C ALA A 37 4.31 -20.29 9.54
N THR A 38 4.38 -20.38 10.86
CA THR A 38 3.24 -20.73 11.72
C THR A 38 2.28 -19.55 11.74
N LEU A 39 1.15 -19.69 11.05
CA LEU A 39 0.11 -18.67 10.97
C LEU A 39 -0.85 -18.78 12.15
N ILE A 40 -1.03 -17.69 12.88
CA ILE A 40 -1.95 -17.59 14.02
C ILE A 40 -3.04 -16.57 13.69
N TYR A 41 -4.28 -17.03 13.65
CA TYR A 41 -5.45 -16.17 13.49
C TYR A 41 -5.79 -15.50 14.83
N LYS A 42 -5.74 -14.16 14.86
CA LYS A 42 -6.02 -13.32 16.03
C LYS A 42 -7.22 -12.40 15.75
N PRO A 43 -8.47 -12.87 15.95
CA PRO A 43 -9.64 -12.01 15.83
C PRO A 43 -9.54 -10.81 16.79
N VAL A 44 -9.75 -9.60 16.30
CA VAL A 44 -9.73 -8.36 17.09
C VAL A 44 -10.99 -7.54 16.83
N LEU A 45 -11.33 -6.64 17.75
CA LEU A 45 -12.48 -5.76 17.59
C LEU A 45 -12.05 -4.40 17.00
N LEU A 46 -12.33 -4.18 15.71
CA LEU A 46 -11.89 -2.98 14.99
C LEU A 46 -12.44 -1.69 15.63
N GLY A 47 -13.70 -1.71 16.07
CA GLY A 47 -14.29 -0.55 16.75
C GLY A 47 -13.60 -0.17 18.06
N ALA A 48 -13.00 -1.14 18.78
CA ALA A 48 -12.21 -0.86 19.97
C ALA A 48 -10.84 -0.28 19.62
N ILE A 49 -10.20 -0.76 18.55
CA ILE A 49 -8.96 -0.17 18.00
C ILE A 49 -9.21 1.29 17.62
N TYR A 50 -10.25 1.57 16.82
CA TYR A 50 -10.59 2.93 16.41
C TYR A 50 -10.84 3.87 17.59
N ARG A 51 -11.49 3.39 18.64
CA ARG A 51 -11.70 4.16 19.88
C ARG A 51 -10.39 4.45 20.58
N ALA A 52 -9.56 3.43 20.79
CA ALA A 52 -8.28 3.56 21.50
C ALA A 52 -7.31 4.50 20.78
N THR A 53 -7.32 4.49 19.44
CA THR A 53 -6.44 5.37 18.64
C THR A 53 -7.07 6.72 18.31
N ALA A 54 -8.26 7.05 18.83
CA ALA A 54 -9.02 8.25 18.45
C ALA A 54 -9.15 8.44 16.93
N ALA A 55 -9.48 7.36 16.22
CA ALA A 55 -9.57 7.41 14.76
C ALA A 55 -10.74 8.32 14.33
N PRO A 56 -10.56 9.16 13.29
CA PRO A 56 -11.50 10.24 12.96
C PRO A 56 -12.88 9.73 12.53
N GLN A 57 -12.99 8.52 12.00
CA GLN A 57 -14.26 7.88 11.66
C GLN A 57 -15.07 7.38 12.87
N GLY A 58 -14.47 7.36 14.06
CA GLY A 58 -15.09 6.84 15.28
C GLY A 58 -15.24 5.31 15.28
N ALA A 59 -15.67 4.77 16.41
CA ALA A 59 -15.71 3.32 16.66
C ALA A 59 -16.74 2.55 15.80
N GLY A 60 -17.76 3.23 15.28
CA GLY A 60 -18.82 2.64 14.47
C GLY A 60 -18.78 3.01 12.98
N GLY A 61 -17.84 3.89 12.58
CA GLY A 61 -17.73 4.38 11.21
C GLY A 61 -16.76 3.55 10.36
N SER A 62 -16.88 3.73 9.05
CA SER A 62 -15.91 3.26 8.07
C SER A 62 -14.80 4.29 7.88
N ALA A 63 -13.58 3.85 7.61
CA ALA A 63 -12.47 4.73 7.24
C ALA A 63 -12.83 5.64 6.04
N SER A 64 -13.70 5.17 5.14
CA SER A 64 -14.16 5.97 4.00
C SER A 64 -15.04 7.14 4.40
N ASP A 65 -15.68 7.14 5.57
CA ASP A 65 -16.69 8.15 5.93
C ASP A 65 -16.08 9.56 5.98
N VAL A 66 -14.81 9.64 6.39
CA VAL A 66 -14.03 10.89 6.50
C VAL A 66 -13.28 11.26 5.22
N PHE A 67 -13.44 10.51 4.13
CA PHE A 67 -12.81 10.84 2.85
C PHE A 67 -13.64 11.87 2.08
N ASN A 68 -12.96 12.79 1.38
CA ASN A 68 -13.59 13.61 0.35
C ASN A 68 -14.05 12.74 -0.85
N SER A 69 -14.89 13.31 -1.72
CA SER A 69 -15.49 12.60 -2.86
C SER A 69 -14.45 12.02 -3.82
N ALA A 70 -13.39 12.77 -4.16
CA ALA A 70 -12.34 12.31 -5.06
C ALA A 70 -11.61 11.08 -4.48
N LYS A 71 -11.21 11.14 -3.20
CA LYS A 71 -10.56 10.02 -2.52
C LYS A 71 -11.49 8.81 -2.40
N LYS A 72 -12.78 9.02 -2.08
CA LYS A 72 -13.79 7.93 -2.06
C LYS A 72 -13.85 7.23 -3.42
N ALA A 73 -13.93 7.98 -4.51
CA ALA A 73 -14.03 7.44 -5.86
C ALA A 73 -12.78 6.63 -6.24
N VAL A 74 -11.58 7.19 -6.04
CA VAL A 74 -10.32 6.51 -6.38
C VAL A 74 -10.09 5.26 -5.54
N THR A 75 -10.35 5.32 -4.22
CA THR A 75 -10.25 4.13 -3.35
C THR A 75 -11.28 3.07 -3.73
N ALA A 76 -12.51 3.45 -4.10
CA ALA A 76 -13.52 2.49 -4.56
C ALA A 76 -13.09 1.80 -5.88
N GLN A 77 -12.53 2.55 -6.83
CA GLN A 77 -11.97 1.97 -8.06
C GLN A 77 -10.79 1.03 -7.77
N GLY A 78 -9.88 1.41 -6.87
CA GLY A 78 -8.77 0.58 -6.41
C GLY A 78 -9.24 -0.73 -5.74
N MET A 79 -10.30 -0.66 -4.93
CA MET A 79 -10.93 -1.85 -4.33
C MET A 79 -11.49 -2.79 -5.42
N GLN A 80 -12.27 -2.28 -6.37
CA GLN A 80 -12.82 -3.09 -7.47
C GLN A 80 -11.71 -3.73 -8.31
N ARG A 81 -10.64 -2.98 -8.57
CA ARG A 81 -9.46 -3.48 -9.25
C ARG A 81 -8.80 -4.61 -8.48
N THR A 82 -8.62 -4.46 -7.17
CA THR A 82 -8.04 -5.49 -6.29
C THR A 82 -8.86 -6.76 -6.30
N LEU A 83 -10.19 -6.65 -6.20
CA LEU A 83 -11.11 -7.79 -6.28
C LEU A 83 -10.96 -8.55 -7.59
N ARG A 84 -10.92 -7.84 -8.73
CA ARG A 84 -10.71 -8.44 -10.06
C ARG A 84 -9.32 -9.06 -10.20
N ARG A 85 -8.27 -8.35 -9.76
CA ARG A 85 -6.89 -8.86 -9.78
C ARG A 85 -6.77 -10.18 -9.05
N TYR A 86 -7.44 -10.36 -7.91
CA TYR A 86 -7.33 -11.60 -7.14
C TYR A 86 -8.50 -12.57 -7.38
N ASN A 87 -9.40 -12.28 -8.33
CA ASN A 87 -10.62 -13.04 -8.59
C ASN A 87 -11.44 -13.34 -7.31
N ILE A 88 -11.63 -12.30 -6.48
CA ILE A 88 -12.34 -12.39 -5.21
C ILE A 88 -13.81 -12.02 -5.42
N ARG A 89 -14.71 -12.95 -5.05
CA ARG A 89 -16.15 -12.68 -5.04
C ARG A 89 -16.48 -11.63 -3.98
N TYR A 90 -17.29 -10.64 -4.34
CA TYR A 90 -17.65 -9.55 -3.45
C TYR A 90 -19.14 -9.20 -3.60
N ASN A 91 -19.89 -9.45 -2.54
CA ASN A 91 -21.32 -9.20 -2.39
C ASN A 91 -21.63 -9.03 -0.88
N PRO A 92 -21.25 -7.89 -0.28
CA PRO A 92 -21.55 -7.60 1.13
C PRO A 92 -23.06 -7.46 1.39
N PRO A 93 -23.53 -7.61 2.65
CA PRO A 93 -24.92 -7.34 2.98
C PRO A 93 -25.27 -5.86 2.71
N PRO A 94 -26.52 -5.54 2.31
CA PRO A 94 -26.93 -4.17 2.02
C PRO A 94 -26.75 -3.19 3.18
N GLN A 95 -26.81 -3.68 4.43
CA GLN A 95 -26.66 -2.87 5.64
C GLN A 95 -25.22 -2.89 6.22
N HIS A 96 -24.20 -3.06 5.38
CA HIS A 96 -22.80 -2.90 5.79
C HIS A 96 -22.49 -1.43 6.18
N PRO A 97 -21.71 -1.15 7.25
CA PRO A 97 -21.10 -2.10 8.20
C PRO A 97 -22.06 -2.64 9.26
N ARG A 98 -21.82 -3.89 9.70
CA ARG A 98 -22.57 -4.58 10.77
C ARG A 98 -21.67 -4.85 11.98
N LYS A 99 -22.26 -4.93 13.17
CA LYS A 99 -21.55 -5.36 14.38
C LYS A 99 -21.14 -6.84 14.23
N THR A 100 -19.92 -7.16 14.67
CA THR A 100 -19.31 -8.49 14.55
C THR A 100 -18.91 -9.09 15.90
N VAL A 101 -19.23 -8.42 17.02
CA VAL A 101 -18.78 -8.80 18.36
C VAL A 101 -19.12 -10.25 18.71
N ASN A 102 -20.33 -10.70 18.40
CA ASN A 102 -20.76 -12.08 18.69
C ASN A 102 -20.03 -13.11 17.82
N ALA A 103 -19.79 -12.80 16.54
CA ALA A 103 -18.98 -13.65 15.67
C ALA A 103 -17.53 -13.74 16.17
N LEU A 104 -16.94 -12.62 16.60
CA LEU A 104 -15.58 -12.57 17.14
C LEU A 104 -15.45 -13.32 18.48
N ARG A 105 -16.43 -13.22 19.37
CA ARG A 105 -16.46 -14.00 20.62
C ARG A 105 -16.58 -15.49 20.34
N LEU A 106 -17.47 -15.88 19.43
CA LEU A 106 -17.62 -17.30 19.07
C LEU A 106 -16.31 -17.91 18.57
N LEU A 107 -15.52 -17.17 17.79
CA LEU A 107 -14.19 -17.63 17.33
C LEU A 107 -13.28 -18.00 18.51
N TYR A 108 -13.35 -17.29 19.64
CA TYR A 108 -12.58 -17.58 20.84
C TYR A 108 -13.16 -18.71 21.71
N CYS A 109 -14.42 -19.10 21.53
CA CYS A 109 -14.95 -20.35 22.09
C CYS A 109 -14.33 -21.59 21.42
N VAL A 110 -13.91 -21.45 20.16
CA VAL A 110 -13.22 -22.51 19.41
C VAL A 110 -11.72 -22.50 19.74
N LYS A 111 -11.29 -23.40 20.64
CA LYS A 111 -9.88 -23.49 21.09
C LYS A 111 -8.95 -24.16 20.08
N ASP A 112 -9.48 -25.05 19.26
CA ASP A 112 -8.75 -25.64 18.14
C ASP A 112 -8.47 -24.56 17.09
N HIS A 113 -7.18 -24.28 16.86
CA HIS A 113 -6.75 -23.21 15.95
C HIS A 113 -7.18 -23.45 14.49
N GLU A 114 -7.21 -24.71 14.05
CA GLU A 114 -7.59 -25.06 12.68
C GLU A 114 -9.09 -24.96 12.49
N LYS A 115 -9.90 -25.42 13.46
CA LYS A 115 -11.36 -25.19 13.45
C LYS A 115 -11.70 -23.70 13.53
N ARG A 116 -10.98 -22.92 14.33
CA ARG A 116 -11.14 -21.45 14.40
C ARG A 116 -10.83 -20.80 13.05
N ARG A 117 -9.76 -21.23 12.38
CA ARG A 117 -9.42 -20.79 11.02
C ARG A 117 -10.55 -21.12 10.04
N MET A 118 -11.03 -22.36 10.00
CA MET A 118 -12.12 -22.78 9.12
C MET A 118 -13.39 -21.95 9.36
N LEU A 119 -13.75 -21.71 10.63
CA LEU A 119 -14.89 -20.86 10.98
C LEU A 119 -14.68 -19.40 10.53
N THR A 120 -13.46 -18.88 10.67
CA THR A 120 -13.09 -17.54 10.19
C THR A 120 -13.32 -17.41 8.68
N ASP A 121 -12.79 -18.36 7.91
CA ASP A 121 -12.92 -18.37 6.45
C ASP A 121 -14.41 -18.43 6.03
N LYS A 122 -15.22 -19.24 6.72
CA LYS A 122 -16.66 -19.33 6.48
C LYS A 122 -17.43 -18.08 6.88
N LEU A 123 -17.08 -17.41 7.98
CA LEU A 123 -17.70 -16.14 8.37
C LEU A 123 -17.39 -15.02 7.36
N PHE A 124 -16.15 -14.96 6.88
CA PHE A 124 -15.77 -14.02 5.82
C PHE A 124 -16.52 -14.31 4.51
N GLN A 125 -16.59 -15.59 4.09
CA GLN A 125 -17.34 -16.01 2.90
C GLN A 125 -18.83 -15.62 3.04
N ALA A 126 -19.45 -15.94 4.17
CA ALA A 126 -20.84 -15.64 4.44
C ALA A 126 -21.12 -14.13 4.36
N TYR A 127 -20.29 -13.30 4.98
CA TYR A 127 -20.49 -11.86 5.01
C TYR A 127 -20.18 -11.20 3.66
N TRP A 128 -19.00 -11.47 3.07
CA TRP A 128 -18.49 -10.72 1.94
C TRP A 128 -18.78 -11.31 0.58
N ALA A 129 -19.16 -12.58 0.48
CA ALA A 129 -19.45 -13.23 -0.80
C ALA A 129 -20.91 -13.68 -0.93
N GLU A 130 -21.57 -14.00 0.19
CA GLU A 130 -22.94 -14.50 0.23
C GLU A 130 -23.96 -13.45 0.72
N GLY A 131 -23.50 -12.30 1.23
CA GLY A 131 -24.37 -11.21 1.70
C GLY A 131 -25.15 -11.54 2.97
N LYS A 132 -24.71 -12.53 3.77
CA LYS A 132 -25.35 -12.93 5.02
C LYS A 132 -25.07 -11.93 6.15
N ASP A 133 -26.05 -11.76 7.05
CA ASP A 133 -25.89 -10.93 8.24
C ASP A 133 -25.20 -11.68 9.39
N VAL A 134 -23.92 -11.40 9.60
CA VAL A 134 -23.12 -11.96 10.71
C VAL A 134 -23.29 -11.18 12.03
N ASN A 135 -24.31 -10.33 12.16
CA ASN A 135 -24.80 -9.84 13.45
C ASN A 135 -25.95 -10.73 14.01
N SER A 136 -26.50 -11.64 13.21
CA SER A 136 -27.54 -12.58 13.63
C SER A 136 -26.93 -13.80 14.32
N ASN A 137 -27.27 -14.02 15.58
CA ASN A 137 -26.84 -15.18 16.37
C ASN A 137 -27.17 -16.51 15.67
N ALA A 138 -28.40 -16.64 15.15
CA ALA A 138 -28.83 -17.84 14.43
C ALA A 138 -27.95 -18.11 13.19
N THR A 139 -27.63 -17.06 12.43
CA THR A 139 -26.75 -17.16 11.25
C THR A 139 -25.34 -17.61 11.65
N ILE A 140 -24.74 -16.99 12.67
CA ILE A 140 -23.38 -17.34 13.12
C ILE A 140 -23.34 -18.80 13.62
N LEU A 141 -24.32 -19.23 14.42
CA LEU A 141 -24.40 -20.61 14.92
C LEU A 141 -24.64 -21.63 13.79
N GLN A 142 -25.43 -21.27 12.78
CA GLN A 142 -25.58 -22.10 11.58
C GLN A 142 -24.24 -22.31 10.87
N ILE A 143 -23.48 -21.23 10.66
CA ILE A 143 -22.15 -21.30 10.04
C ILE A 143 -21.19 -22.18 10.87
N ALA A 144 -21.24 -22.08 12.20
CA ALA A 144 -20.44 -22.94 13.06
C ALA A 144 -20.79 -24.44 12.90
N ARG A 145 -22.08 -24.78 12.82
CA ARG A 145 -22.52 -26.15 12.54
C ARG A 145 -22.07 -26.64 11.16
N GLU A 146 -22.13 -25.79 10.14
CA GLU A 146 -21.61 -26.10 8.79
C GLU A 146 -20.10 -26.38 8.79
N CYS A 147 -19.36 -25.88 9.79
CA CYS A 147 -17.94 -26.19 10.02
C CYS A 147 -17.70 -27.42 10.92
N GLY A 148 -18.74 -28.15 11.35
CA GLY A 148 -18.61 -29.27 12.30
C GLY A 148 -18.28 -28.83 13.73
N ILE A 149 -18.65 -27.62 14.13
CA ILE A 149 -18.48 -27.09 15.48
C ILE A 149 -19.83 -27.17 16.19
N GLU A 150 -20.05 -28.27 16.90
CA GLU A 150 -21.35 -28.59 17.51
C GLU A 150 -21.47 -28.13 18.98
N ASN A 151 -20.34 -27.93 19.66
CA ASN A 151 -20.30 -27.57 21.09
C ASN A 151 -20.41 -26.05 21.33
N VAL A 152 -21.21 -25.35 20.51
CA VAL A 152 -21.44 -23.91 20.65
C VAL A 152 -22.92 -23.58 20.50
N GLY A 153 -23.46 -22.79 21.43
CA GLY A 153 -24.82 -22.24 21.40
C GLY A 153 -24.85 -20.75 21.72
N GLU A 154 -26.03 -20.23 22.06
CA GLU A 154 -26.21 -18.80 22.37
C GLU A 154 -25.41 -18.35 23.60
N GLU A 155 -25.17 -19.25 24.54
CA GLU A 155 -24.33 -19.02 25.72
C GLU A 155 -22.88 -18.65 25.34
N SER A 156 -22.40 -19.09 24.17
CA SER A 156 -21.06 -18.76 23.66
C SER A 156 -20.87 -17.25 23.46
N PHE A 157 -21.94 -16.49 23.19
CA PHE A 157 -21.86 -15.03 23.02
C PHE A 157 -21.65 -14.26 24.33
N ALA A 158 -22.00 -14.90 25.45
CA ALA A 158 -21.84 -14.39 26.80
C ALA A 158 -20.64 -15.02 27.54
N ASP A 159 -19.93 -15.97 26.92
CA ASP A 159 -18.79 -16.65 27.54
C ASP A 159 -17.71 -15.65 27.99
N ALA A 160 -17.42 -15.66 29.30
CA ALA A 160 -16.50 -14.71 29.91
C ALA A 160 -15.06 -14.94 29.44
N GLY A 161 -14.68 -16.20 29.16
CA GLY A 161 -13.36 -16.55 28.65
C GLY A 161 -13.11 -15.99 27.25
N ALA A 162 -14.03 -16.23 26.32
CA ALA A 162 -13.98 -15.74 24.95
C ALA A 162 -14.03 -14.21 24.88
N ARG A 163 -14.85 -13.58 25.72
CA ARG A 163 -14.85 -12.11 25.86
C ARG A 163 -13.47 -11.60 26.29
N ARG A 164 -12.86 -12.20 27.31
CA ARG A 164 -11.54 -11.81 27.81
C ARG A 164 -10.46 -12.02 26.76
N GLU A 165 -10.48 -13.13 26.03
CA GLU A 165 -9.51 -13.39 24.95
C GLU A 165 -9.61 -12.37 23.81
N LEU A 166 -10.83 -11.97 23.42
CA LEU A 166 -11.03 -10.90 22.43
C LEU A 166 -10.52 -9.55 22.93
N GLU A 167 -10.79 -9.20 24.20
CA GLU A 167 -10.28 -7.99 24.85
C GLU A 167 -8.75 -7.99 24.89
N THR A 168 -8.13 -9.09 25.35
CA THR A 168 -6.67 -9.27 25.37
C THR A 168 -6.06 -9.17 23.98
N SER A 169 -6.58 -9.90 22.99
CA SER A 169 -6.01 -9.86 21.63
C SER A 169 -6.16 -8.49 20.97
N THR A 170 -7.22 -7.75 21.31
CA THR A 170 -7.40 -6.38 20.82
C THR A 170 -6.43 -5.42 21.51
N ALA A 171 -6.22 -5.56 22.82
CA ALA A 171 -5.24 -4.78 23.57
C ALA A 171 -3.79 -5.04 23.09
N GLU A 172 -3.42 -6.32 22.87
CA GLU A 172 -2.12 -6.71 22.30
C GLU A 172 -1.89 -6.03 20.93
N ALA A 173 -2.90 -6.01 20.05
CA ALA A 173 -2.78 -5.36 18.74
C ALA A 173 -2.55 -3.84 18.89
N ILE A 174 -3.26 -3.18 19.81
CA ILE A 174 -3.11 -1.74 20.07
C ILE A 174 -1.73 -1.42 20.65
N GLU A 175 -1.24 -2.23 21.60
CA GLU A 175 0.11 -2.10 22.18
C GLU A 175 1.20 -2.25 21.11
N ARG A 176 0.92 -3.02 20.06
CA ARG A 176 1.79 -3.24 18.89
C ARG A 176 1.49 -2.26 17.74
N ASP A 177 1.02 -1.07 18.08
CA ASP A 177 0.77 0.06 17.17
C ASP A 177 -0.37 -0.13 16.14
N ALA A 178 -1.25 -1.12 16.31
CA ALA A 178 -2.38 -1.29 15.39
C ALA A 178 -3.38 -0.13 15.53
N PHE A 179 -3.68 0.51 14.39
CA PHE A 179 -4.74 1.53 14.24
C PHE A 179 -5.87 1.06 13.31
N GLY A 180 -5.82 -0.19 12.85
CA GLY A 180 -6.80 -0.79 11.98
C GLY A 180 -6.43 -2.23 11.62
N VAL A 181 -7.23 -2.84 10.76
CA VAL A 181 -7.04 -4.21 10.24
C VAL A 181 -7.21 -4.23 8.72
N PRO A 182 -6.65 -5.22 7.98
CA PRO A 182 -5.84 -6.34 8.47
C PRO A 182 -4.50 -5.87 9.02
N GLY A 183 -4.06 -6.53 10.09
CA GLY A 183 -2.76 -6.34 10.71
C GLY A 183 -1.95 -7.62 10.67
N PHE A 184 -0.65 -7.52 10.47
CA PHE A 184 0.28 -8.64 10.47
C PHE A 184 1.40 -8.37 11.45
N TRP A 185 1.49 -9.16 12.50
CA TRP A 185 2.55 -9.06 13.49
C TRP A 185 3.54 -10.21 13.34
N ILE A 186 4.83 -9.87 13.24
CA ILE A 186 5.93 -10.83 13.20
C ILE A 186 6.79 -10.60 14.44
N PRO A 187 6.69 -11.43 15.50
CA PRO A 187 7.39 -11.21 16.77
C PRO A 187 8.92 -11.15 16.65
N ASP A 188 9.49 -11.96 15.77
CA ASP A 188 10.95 -12.08 15.60
C ASP A 188 11.54 -11.10 14.58
N ALA A 189 10.72 -10.24 13.95
CA ALA A 189 11.21 -9.25 13.00
C ALA A 189 12.05 -8.18 13.71
N LEU A 190 13.26 -7.94 13.20
CA LEU A 190 14.10 -6.83 13.62
C LEU A 190 13.97 -5.69 12.62
N TRP A 191 13.88 -4.45 13.11
CA TRP A 191 13.78 -3.26 12.28
C TRP A 191 14.31 -2.04 13.02
N THR A 192 14.63 -0.97 12.29
CA THR A 192 15.10 0.29 12.86
C THR A 192 14.00 1.34 12.71
N ASN A 193 13.65 2.00 13.82
CA ASN A 193 12.65 3.06 13.78
C ASN A 193 13.24 4.39 13.24
N ALA A 194 12.39 5.39 13.08
CA ALA A 194 12.78 6.71 12.57
C ALA A 194 13.86 7.44 13.40
N ASN A 195 14.08 7.04 14.66
CA ASN A 195 15.12 7.61 15.54
C ASN A 195 16.45 6.83 15.45
N GLY A 196 16.54 5.80 14.61
CA GLY A 196 17.72 4.95 14.52
C GLY A 196 17.78 3.84 15.58
N GLU A 197 16.71 3.62 16.36
CA GLU A 197 16.68 2.59 17.40
C GLU A 197 16.28 1.24 16.80
N GLU A 198 17.03 0.18 17.12
CA GLU A 198 16.64 -1.19 16.80
C GLU A 198 15.45 -1.63 17.66
N LYS A 199 14.45 -2.20 17.00
CA LYS A 199 13.22 -2.75 17.59
C LYS A 199 13.05 -4.20 17.18
N ARG A 200 12.40 -4.97 18.04
CA ARG A 200 11.96 -6.34 17.79
C ARG A 200 10.43 -6.39 17.77
N GLY A 201 9.90 -7.17 16.84
CA GLY A 201 8.47 -7.26 16.59
C GLY A 201 8.03 -6.15 15.62
N ARG A 202 7.52 -6.54 14.46
CA ARG A 202 7.10 -5.58 13.42
C ARG A 202 5.63 -5.78 13.04
N PHE A 203 4.89 -4.68 13.07
CA PHE A 203 3.49 -4.59 12.63
C PHE A 203 3.36 -4.03 11.20
N PHE A 204 2.86 -4.84 10.27
CA PHE A 204 2.47 -4.39 8.93
C PHE A 204 0.96 -4.25 8.84
N TRP A 205 0.47 -3.18 8.22
CA TRP A 205 -0.95 -2.91 8.07
C TRP A 205 -1.35 -2.90 6.61
N GLY A 206 -2.53 -3.47 6.31
CA GLY A 206 -3.10 -3.49 4.97
C GLY A 206 -2.76 -4.74 4.16
N GLN A 207 -3.71 -5.21 3.35
CA GLN A 207 -3.53 -6.37 2.45
C GLN A 207 -2.49 -6.12 1.35
N ASP A 208 -2.21 -4.85 1.07
CA ASP A 208 -1.24 -4.35 0.11
C ASP A 208 0.20 -4.42 0.64
N ARG A 209 0.43 -4.58 1.95
CA ARG A 209 1.77 -4.77 2.55
C ARG A 209 2.16 -6.24 2.75
N MET A 210 1.37 -7.19 2.26
CA MET A 210 1.67 -8.63 2.39
C MET A 210 3.01 -9.04 1.76
N HIS A 211 3.51 -8.31 0.76
CA HIS A 211 4.83 -8.57 0.18
C HIS A 211 5.99 -8.22 1.15
N PHE A 212 5.82 -7.21 2.02
CA PHE A 212 6.76 -6.94 3.12
C PHE A 212 6.69 -8.01 4.21
N VAL A 213 5.48 -8.50 4.52
CA VAL A 213 5.28 -9.63 5.45
C VAL A 213 6.04 -10.86 4.93
N GLU A 214 5.86 -11.19 3.65
CA GLU A 214 6.54 -12.32 3.01
C GLU A 214 8.07 -12.13 2.98
N ALA A 215 8.55 -10.95 2.56
CA ALA A 215 9.98 -10.61 2.56
C ALA A 215 10.60 -10.74 3.97
N THR A 216 9.90 -10.26 4.99
CA THR A 216 10.36 -10.29 6.38
C THR A 216 10.45 -11.73 6.89
N LEU A 217 9.42 -12.56 6.69
CA LEU A 217 9.45 -13.96 7.09
C LEU A 217 10.55 -14.75 6.36
N LEU A 218 10.79 -14.46 5.07
CA LEU A 218 11.89 -15.07 4.32
C LEU A 218 13.25 -14.60 4.85
N SER A 219 13.41 -13.35 5.27
CA SER A 219 14.66 -12.87 5.86
C SER A 219 15.00 -13.52 7.21
N LEU A 220 13.99 -13.99 7.97
CA LEU A 220 14.22 -14.76 9.19
C LEU A 220 14.71 -16.19 8.92
N SER A 221 14.58 -16.68 7.68
CA SER A 221 15.02 -18.02 7.28
C SER A 221 16.51 -18.14 7.01
N SER A 222 17.16 -17.04 6.64
CA SER A 222 18.55 -17.03 6.24
C SER A 222 19.45 -17.12 7.46
N SER A 223 20.32 -18.14 7.51
CA SER A 223 21.36 -18.31 8.54
C SER A 223 22.33 -17.12 8.63
N SER A 224 22.37 -16.28 7.60
CA SER A 224 22.96 -14.95 7.61
C SER A 224 22.00 -13.98 8.29
N ARG A 225 22.19 -13.76 9.61
CA ARG A 225 21.71 -12.52 10.21
C ARG A 225 22.47 -11.39 9.55
N SER A 226 21.79 -10.57 8.74
CA SER A 226 22.38 -9.33 8.26
C SER A 226 22.78 -8.48 9.47
N PRO A 227 24.07 -8.17 9.69
CA PRO A 227 24.48 -7.30 10.78
C PRO A 227 24.00 -5.86 10.61
N SER A 228 23.44 -5.52 9.43
CA SER A 228 23.26 -4.13 8.98
C SER A 228 21.85 -3.58 9.14
N GLY A 229 20.96 -4.20 9.92
CA GLY A 229 19.57 -3.73 10.11
C GLY A 229 18.71 -3.69 8.84
N LYS A 230 19.18 -4.29 7.73
CA LYS A 230 18.55 -4.30 6.40
C LYS A 230 18.10 -5.72 6.03
N PRO A 231 16.88 -6.14 6.43
CA PRO A 231 16.49 -7.54 6.38
C PRO A 231 16.28 -8.08 4.95
N TRP A 232 15.87 -7.24 3.99
CA TRP A 232 15.38 -7.73 2.71
C TRP A 232 16.45 -7.88 1.61
N THR A 233 17.66 -7.38 1.83
CA THR A 233 18.76 -7.45 0.85
C THR A 233 19.14 -8.86 0.43
N HIS A 234 19.01 -9.83 1.35
CA HIS A 234 19.36 -11.23 1.13
C HIS A 234 18.17 -12.09 0.64
N VAL A 235 16.96 -11.51 0.52
CA VAL A 235 15.79 -12.23 0.04
C VAL A 235 15.86 -12.32 -1.48
N PRO A 236 16.05 -13.51 -2.07
CA PRO A 236 16.25 -13.64 -3.51
C PRO A 236 14.98 -13.28 -4.29
N ALA A 237 15.15 -12.66 -5.46
CA ALA A 237 14.06 -12.26 -6.34
C ALA A 237 12.99 -11.42 -5.62
N LEU A 238 13.40 -10.47 -4.78
CA LEU A 238 12.52 -9.73 -3.86
C LEU A 238 11.33 -9.06 -4.56
N LYS A 239 11.54 -8.52 -5.76
CA LYS A 239 10.48 -7.89 -6.59
C LYS A 239 9.34 -8.88 -6.90
N SER A 240 9.64 -10.17 -7.05
CA SER A 240 8.65 -11.18 -7.41
C SER A 240 7.61 -11.45 -6.32
N LEU A 241 7.87 -10.99 -5.07
CA LEU A 241 6.91 -11.07 -3.97
C LEU A 241 5.71 -10.12 -4.16
N MET A 242 5.84 -9.08 -4.99
CA MET A 242 4.69 -8.28 -5.42
C MET A 242 3.88 -9.07 -6.47
N PRO A 243 2.61 -9.40 -6.21
CA PRO A 243 1.82 -10.21 -7.15
C PRO A 243 1.55 -9.48 -8.46
N ARG A 244 1.68 -10.20 -9.58
CA ARG A 244 1.39 -9.74 -10.95
C ARG A 244 0.31 -10.62 -11.59
N CYS A 245 -0.60 -10.00 -12.35
CA CYS A 245 -1.59 -10.69 -13.20
C CYS A 245 -0.96 -11.20 -14.49
N VAL A 246 -0.03 -10.43 -15.06
CA VAL A 246 0.63 -10.73 -16.33
C VAL A 246 2.10 -11.06 -16.05
N PRO A 247 2.56 -12.28 -16.36
CA PRO A 247 3.94 -12.70 -16.10
C PRO A 247 4.94 -12.17 -17.14
N SER A 248 4.48 -11.74 -18.33
CA SER A 248 5.30 -11.11 -19.34
C SER A 248 5.51 -9.62 -19.06
N ASN A 249 6.61 -9.08 -19.59
CA ASN A 249 6.88 -7.64 -19.63
C ASN A 249 6.74 -7.10 -21.06
N ASP A 250 5.95 -7.76 -21.90
CA ASP A 250 5.64 -7.31 -23.26
C ASP A 250 4.38 -6.44 -23.19
N PRO A 251 4.45 -5.14 -23.54
CA PRO A 251 3.28 -4.31 -23.60
C PRO A 251 2.27 -4.73 -24.68
N HIS A 252 2.67 -5.50 -25.70
CA HIS A 252 1.84 -5.82 -26.87
C HIS A 252 1.33 -4.56 -27.61
N GLY A 253 2.24 -3.64 -27.92
CA GLY A 253 1.97 -2.38 -28.62
C GLY A 253 2.39 -1.15 -27.81
N ARG A 254 2.17 0.05 -28.37
CA ARG A 254 2.58 1.30 -27.71
C ARG A 254 1.70 1.62 -26.51
N VAL A 255 2.35 1.94 -25.40
CA VAL A 255 1.73 2.30 -24.13
C VAL A 255 2.29 3.63 -23.64
N LYS A 256 1.42 4.44 -23.05
CA LYS A 256 1.75 5.72 -22.42
C LYS A 256 1.36 5.66 -20.95
N VAL A 257 2.25 6.09 -20.07
CA VAL A 257 1.97 6.26 -18.65
C VAL A 257 2.11 7.73 -18.30
N GLU A 258 1.01 8.36 -17.93
CA GLU A 258 1.04 9.68 -17.31
C GLU A 258 1.40 9.52 -15.83
N PHE A 259 2.48 10.18 -15.40
CA PHE A 259 2.91 10.25 -14.01
C PHE A 259 2.62 11.63 -13.44
N TRP A 260 1.61 11.69 -12.58
CA TRP A 260 1.13 12.92 -11.94
C TRP A 260 1.79 13.11 -10.59
N PHE A 261 2.45 14.26 -10.38
CA PHE A 261 3.26 14.48 -9.19
C PHE A 261 3.33 15.94 -8.75
N ASP A 262 3.75 16.09 -7.50
CA ASP A 262 4.23 17.35 -6.92
C ASP A 262 5.50 17.04 -6.10
N PHE A 263 6.53 17.87 -6.21
CA PHE A 263 7.78 17.73 -5.47
C PHE A 263 7.58 17.78 -3.94
N SER A 264 6.42 18.26 -3.47
CA SER A 264 6.07 18.32 -2.04
C SER A 264 5.68 16.97 -1.44
N SER A 265 5.54 15.91 -2.24
CA SER A 265 5.15 14.59 -1.75
C SER A 265 6.33 13.60 -1.65
N PRO A 266 6.61 13.06 -0.45
CA PRO A 266 7.65 12.03 -0.27
C PRO A 266 7.27 10.71 -0.96
N TRP A 267 5.98 10.45 -1.13
CA TRP A 267 5.48 9.28 -1.86
C TRP A 267 5.65 9.45 -3.37
N ALA A 268 5.52 10.69 -3.88
CA ALA A 268 5.75 10.96 -5.29
C ALA A 268 7.23 10.79 -5.65
N PHE A 269 8.14 11.14 -4.73
CA PHE A 269 9.57 10.85 -4.90
C PHE A 269 9.85 9.34 -5.01
N LEU A 270 9.25 8.51 -4.15
CA LEU A 270 9.37 7.05 -4.28
C LEU A 270 8.77 6.52 -5.59
N GLY A 271 7.64 7.06 -6.05
CA GLY A 271 7.09 6.70 -7.36
C GLY A 271 8.01 7.10 -8.52
N TYR A 272 8.59 8.31 -8.44
CA TYR A 272 9.52 8.85 -9.42
C TYR A 272 10.77 7.96 -9.59
N THR A 273 11.34 7.50 -8.47
CA THR A 273 12.56 6.66 -8.50
C THR A 273 12.33 5.29 -9.18
N GLN A 274 11.08 4.87 -9.38
CA GLN A 274 10.76 3.63 -10.10
C GLN A 274 10.50 3.82 -11.60
N LEU A 275 10.36 5.04 -12.11
CA LEU A 275 10.03 5.27 -13.53
C LEU A 275 11.12 4.76 -14.48
N GLU A 276 12.39 4.88 -14.10
CA GLU A 276 13.51 4.31 -14.86
C GLU A 276 13.44 2.78 -14.92
N ARG A 277 13.05 2.15 -13.80
CA ARG A 277 12.84 0.70 -13.74
C ARG A 277 11.70 0.26 -14.68
N LEU A 278 10.61 1.03 -14.76
CA LEU A 278 9.53 0.75 -15.72
C LEU A 278 10.06 0.83 -17.16
N LYS A 279 10.82 1.89 -17.51
CA LYS A 279 11.43 2.02 -18.85
C LYS A 279 12.36 0.85 -19.18
N LYS A 280 13.22 0.44 -18.23
CA LYS A 280 14.10 -0.73 -18.40
C LYS A 280 13.30 -2.02 -18.59
N THR A 281 12.16 -2.14 -17.91
CA THR A 281 11.33 -3.36 -17.92
C THR A 281 10.54 -3.51 -19.23
N PHE A 282 9.96 -2.42 -19.75
CA PHE A 282 9.03 -2.44 -20.89
C PHE A 282 9.63 -1.85 -22.19
N GLY A 283 10.84 -1.30 -22.12
CA GLY A 283 11.59 -0.86 -23.29
C GLY A 283 10.96 0.31 -24.04
N LYS A 284 11.21 0.34 -25.36
CA LYS A 284 10.86 1.45 -26.25
C LYS A 284 9.35 1.66 -26.47
N ASP A 285 8.55 0.64 -26.17
CA ASP A 285 7.10 0.69 -26.38
C ASP A 285 6.37 1.41 -25.24
N LEU A 286 7.08 1.74 -24.15
CA LEU A 286 6.58 2.54 -23.03
C LEU A 286 7.05 4.00 -23.14
N GLU A 287 6.09 4.91 -23.33
CA GLU A 287 6.26 6.35 -23.16
C GLU A 287 5.84 6.75 -21.73
N ILE A 288 6.67 7.50 -21.00
CA ILE A 288 6.29 8.08 -19.70
C ILE A 288 6.16 9.60 -19.87
N VAL A 289 4.96 10.12 -19.57
CA VAL A 289 4.63 11.54 -19.64
C VAL A 289 4.60 12.11 -18.23
N MET A 290 5.52 13.04 -17.95
CA MET A 290 5.61 13.72 -16.65
C MET A 290 4.55 14.82 -16.57
N LYS A 291 3.70 14.78 -15.54
CA LYS A 291 2.57 15.71 -15.34
C LYS A 291 2.69 16.42 -13.98
N PRO A 292 3.59 17.41 -13.85
CA PRO A 292 3.68 18.21 -12.62
C PRO A 292 2.45 19.10 -12.47
N PHE A 293 1.86 19.11 -11.27
CA PHE A 293 0.76 20.01 -10.92
C PHE A 293 0.85 20.43 -9.45
N LEU A 294 0.05 21.42 -9.04
CA LEU A 294 0.13 21.98 -7.69
C LEU A 294 -0.83 21.27 -6.71
N LEU A 295 -0.30 20.33 -5.93
CA LEU A 295 -1.06 19.48 -5.02
C LEU A 295 -1.82 20.26 -3.94
N GLY A 296 -1.20 21.32 -3.39
CA GLY A 296 -1.83 22.16 -2.37
C GLY A 296 -3.09 22.88 -2.87
N ILE A 297 -3.16 23.22 -4.16
CA ILE A 297 -4.39 23.77 -4.77
C ILE A 297 -5.43 22.66 -4.93
N LEU A 298 -5.04 21.49 -5.44
CA LEU A 298 -5.94 20.33 -5.54
C LEU A 298 -6.58 20.03 -4.19
N PHE A 299 -5.78 19.92 -3.12
CA PHE A 299 -6.29 19.63 -1.77
C PHE A 299 -7.32 20.65 -1.29
N ARG A 300 -7.06 21.95 -1.45
CA ARG A 300 -8.03 22.99 -1.13
C ARG A 300 -9.32 22.84 -1.95
N GLU A 301 -9.23 22.55 -3.24
CA GLU A 301 -10.40 22.47 -4.12
C GLU A 301 -11.25 21.22 -3.90
N ILE A 302 -10.66 20.10 -3.46
CA ILE A 302 -11.40 18.86 -3.15
C ILE A 302 -11.74 18.74 -1.66
N GLY A 303 -11.40 19.72 -0.83
CA GLY A 303 -11.62 19.69 0.63
C GLY A 303 -10.75 18.67 1.36
N ALA A 304 -9.56 18.35 0.85
CA ALA A 304 -8.58 17.52 1.55
C ALA A 304 -7.74 18.37 2.52
N PRO A 305 -7.29 17.80 3.66
CA PRO A 305 -6.33 18.45 4.54
C PRO A 305 -5.01 18.71 3.81
N ASN A 306 -4.45 19.92 3.97
CA ASN A 306 -3.17 20.29 3.35
C ASN A 306 -2.00 19.43 3.87
N LEU A 307 -2.12 18.92 5.10
CA LEU A 307 -1.22 17.94 5.72
C LEU A 307 -2.01 16.68 6.08
N PRO A 308 -2.12 15.68 5.19
CA PRO A 308 -2.97 14.50 5.43
C PRO A 308 -2.65 13.73 6.70
N MET A 309 -1.37 13.64 7.08
CA MET A 309 -0.96 12.91 8.29
C MET A 309 -1.30 13.64 9.60
N ALA A 310 -1.62 14.93 9.56
CA ALA A 310 -2.14 15.65 10.72
C ALA A 310 -3.65 15.40 10.95
N ALA A 311 -4.34 14.81 9.97
CA ALA A 311 -5.78 14.51 10.03
C ALA A 311 -6.08 13.04 10.38
N VAL A 312 -5.06 12.25 10.75
CA VAL A 312 -5.21 10.85 11.18
C VAL A 312 -4.72 10.68 12.61
N SER A 313 -4.94 9.49 13.20
CA SER A 313 -4.44 9.19 14.54
C SER A 313 -2.91 9.25 14.62
N PRO A 314 -2.33 9.59 15.79
CA PRO A 314 -0.88 9.56 15.98
C PRO A 314 -0.24 8.22 15.63
N ALA A 315 -0.89 7.11 16.01
CA ALA A 315 -0.45 5.76 15.65
C ALA A 315 -0.33 5.55 14.14
N LYS A 316 -1.33 6.00 13.36
CA LYS A 316 -1.29 5.92 11.89
C LYS A 316 -0.23 6.84 11.28
N ALA A 317 -0.05 8.04 11.84
CA ALA A 317 0.96 8.98 11.36
C ALA A 317 2.39 8.44 11.58
N LEU A 318 2.67 7.86 12.75
CA LEU A 318 3.94 7.21 13.06
C LEU A 318 4.17 6.00 12.15
N TRP A 319 3.17 5.13 12.00
CA TRP A 319 3.26 3.99 11.09
C TRP A 319 3.52 4.43 9.65
N SER A 320 2.87 5.50 9.16
CA SER A 320 3.07 6.00 7.80
C SER A 320 4.50 6.48 7.54
N ARG A 321 5.19 7.02 8.56
CA ARG A 321 6.62 7.37 8.44
C ARG A 321 7.48 6.11 8.35
N GLN A 322 7.17 5.09 9.15
CA GLN A 322 7.89 3.82 9.08
C GLN A 322 7.62 3.07 7.77
N ASP A 323 6.38 3.08 7.27
CA ASP A 323 6.01 2.46 5.99
C ASP A 323 6.79 3.09 4.83
N HIS A 324 7.03 4.40 4.87
CA HIS A 324 7.88 5.07 3.88
C HIS A 324 9.34 4.60 3.96
N ALA A 325 9.89 4.45 5.16
CA ALA A 325 11.23 3.91 5.37
C ALA A 325 11.33 2.45 4.88
N ASP A 326 10.30 1.65 5.16
CA ASP A 326 10.18 0.27 4.67
C ASP A 326 10.19 0.26 3.13
N TRP A 327 9.38 1.08 2.45
CA TRP A 327 9.42 1.18 0.99
C TRP A 327 10.78 1.62 0.43
N THR A 328 11.45 2.55 1.11
CA THR A 328 12.80 2.98 0.73
C THR A 328 13.78 1.80 0.79
N GLU A 329 13.76 1.02 1.88
CA GLU A 329 14.61 -0.17 2.01
C GLU A 329 14.22 -1.27 1.02
N TYR A 330 12.94 -1.48 0.75
CA TYR A 330 12.47 -2.43 -0.26
C TYR A 330 13.04 -2.12 -1.63
N TRP A 331 12.92 -0.86 -2.07
CA TRP A 331 13.45 -0.43 -3.35
C TRP A 331 14.97 -0.49 -3.40
N ASN A 332 15.67 -0.17 -2.30
CA ASN A 332 17.11 -0.31 -2.22
C ASN A 332 17.57 -1.77 -2.30
N ALA A 333 16.87 -2.68 -1.62
CA ALA A 333 17.13 -4.12 -1.71
C ALA A 333 16.92 -4.65 -3.14
N ILE A 334 15.87 -4.20 -3.84
CA ILE A 334 15.67 -4.53 -5.26
C ILE A 334 16.76 -3.92 -6.15
N SER A 335 17.11 -2.65 -5.95
CA SER A 335 18.17 -1.98 -6.72
C SER A 335 19.51 -2.71 -6.60
N ARG A 336 19.87 -3.20 -5.41
CA ARG A 336 21.08 -4.04 -5.23
C ARG A 336 21.03 -5.34 -6.03
N GLN A 337 19.85 -5.95 -6.21
CA GLN A 337 19.68 -7.17 -7.00
C GLN A 337 19.71 -6.90 -8.51
N ASP A 338 19.13 -5.79 -8.95
CA ASP A 338 18.97 -5.46 -10.38
C ASP A 338 20.08 -4.54 -10.95
N GLY A 339 21.06 -4.15 -10.14
CA GLY A 339 22.11 -3.18 -10.47
C GLY A 339 21.59 -1.75 -10.66
N GLY A 340 20.50 -1.39 -9.98
CA GLY A 340 19.89 -0.05 -10.02
C GLY A 340 20.48 0.92 -8.99
N ARG A 341 20.09 2.19 -9.08
CA ARG A 341 20.45 3.23 -8.10
C ARG A 341 19.70 3.04 -6.78
N GLU A 342 20.39 3.21 -5.67
CA GLU A 342 19.75 3.30 -4.35
C GLU A 342 19.05 4.64 -4.17
N VAL A 343 17.83 4.60 -3.63
CA VAL A 343 17.06 5.73 -3.13
C VAL A 343 17.70 6.23 -1.84
N LYS A 344 18.28 7.42 -1.91
CA LYS A 344 18.69 8.21 -0.74
C LYS A 344 17.51 9.05 -0.31
N PHE A 345 17.08 8.91 0.94
CA PHE A 345 15.92 9.64 1.45
C PHE A 345 16.23 10.34 2.77
N TYR A 346 15.74 11.57 2.89
CA TYR A 346 15.75 12.40 4.08
C TYR A 346 14.38 13.09 4.20
N TRP A 347 13.78 13.01 5.40
CA TRP A 347 12.53 13.69 5.69
C TRP A 347 12.75 15.20 5.80
N ALA A 348 12.15 16.00 4.91
CA ALA A 348 12.29 17.45 4.93
C ALA A 348 12.02 18.05 6.33
N ASP A 349 12.97 18.83 6.85
CA ASP A 349 12.85 19.48 8.17
C ASP A 349 11.73 20.54 8.17
N ILE A 350 11.50 21.18 7.03
CA ILE A 350 10.41 22.14 6.80
C ILE A 350 9.37 21.45 5.91
N PHE A 351 8.28 21.00 6.51
CA PHE A 351 7.21 20.27 5.82
C PHE A 351 5.82 20.86 6.15
N PRO A 352 4.92 21.06 5.16
CA PRO A 352 5.05 20.72 3.74
C PRO A 352 5.97 21.66 2.94
N ILE A 353 6.69 21.11 1.96
CA ILE A 353 7.54 21.88 1.04
C ILE A 353 6.65 22.72 0.12
N ARG A 354 6.89 24.03 0.00
CA ARG A 354 6.19 24.89 -0.95
C ARG A 354 6.86 24.83 -2.32
N THR A 355 6.16 24.31 -3.32
CA THR A 355 6.72 23.96 -4.63
C THR A 355 6.23 24.75 -5.87
N PRO A 356 5.44 25.85 -5.82
CA PRO A 356 4.97 26.49 -7.06
C PRO A 356 6.08 26.91 -8.04
N THR A 357 7.19 27.49 -7.57
CA THR A 357 8.31 27.85 -8.45
C THR A 357 9.05 26.61 -8.95
N VAL A 358 9.29 25.63 -8.07
CA VAL A 358 9.93 24.33 -8.40
C VAL A 358 9.18 23.60 -9.52
N LEU A 359 7.85 23.51 -9.42
CA LEU A 359 6.99 22.90 -10.45
C LEU A 359 7.05 23.64 -11.78
N ARG A 360 7.10 24.98 -11.73
CA ARG A 360 7.19 25.80 -12.94
C ARG A 360 8.55 25.70 -13.61
N VAL A 361 9.63 25.54 -12.85
CA VAL A 361 10.95 25.22 -13.41
C VAL A 361 10.89 23.89 -14.17
N ALA A 362 10.31 22.84 -13.60
CA ALA A 362 10.15 21.55 -14.29
C ALA A 362 9.24 21.61 -15.54
N LEU A 363 8.30 22.57 -15.61
CA LEU A 363 7.50 22.84 -16.82
C LEU A 363 8.29 23.57 -17.92
N VAL A 364 9.31 24.34 -17.53
CA VAL A 364 10.19 25.07 -18.46
C VAL A 364 11.31 24.18 -18.96
N GLU A 365 11.90 23.40 -18.06
CA GLU A 365 13.05 22.53 -18.29
C GLU A 365 12.81 21.17 -17.60
N PRO A 366 12.17 20.21 -18.28
CA PRO A 366 11.85 18.90 -17.69
C PRO A 366 13.06 18.11 -17.20
N ASP A 367 14.25 18.32 -17.77
CA ASP A 367 15.46 17.60 -17.39
C ASP A 367 15.94 17.94 -15.97
N THR A 368 15.45 19.04 -15.37
CA THR A 368 15.75 19.36 -13.96
C THR A 368 15.00 18.46 -12.96
N THR A 369 14.05 17.63 -13.41
CA THR A 369 13.13 16.90 -12.50
C THR A 369 13.88 16.03 -11.48
N ASN A 370 14.91 15.28 -11.89
CA ASN A 370 15.70 14.45 -10.97
C ASN A 370 16.39 15.30 -9.90
N LEU A 371 17.03 16.38 -10.33
CA LEU A 371 17.76 17.31 -9.48
C LEU A 371 16.83 17.94 -8.42
N LEU A 372 15.65 18.39 -8.84
CA LEU A 372 14.67 19.01 -7.94
C LEU A 372 14.08 18.02 -6.93
N PHE A 373 13.86 16.76 -7.33
CA PHE A 373 13.42 15.71 -6.40
C PHE A 373 14.49 15.37 -5.36
N GLU A 374 15.75 15.19 -5.79
CA GLU A 374 16.88 14.90 -4.89
C GLU A 374 17.15 16.07 -3.94
N ALA A 375 17.02 17.32 -4.41
CA ALA A 375 17.12 18.48 -3.54
C ALA A 375 16.08 18.49 -2.42
N CYS A 376 14.81 18.16 -2.73
CA CYS A 376 13.74 18.07 -1.75
C CYS A 376 13.90 16.90 -0.78
N TRP A 377 14.24 15.70 -1.28
CA TRP A 377 14.05 14.45 -0.52
C TRP A 377 15.32 13.65 -0.27
N SER A 378 16.46 14.07 -0.80
CA SER A 378 17.75 13.40 -0.56
C SER A 378 18.75 14.32 0.11
N HIS A 379 18.64 15.64 -0.11
CA HIS A 379 19.57 16.64 0.41
C HIS A 379 18.95 17.64 1.41
N ASN A 380 17.65 17.52 1.70
CA ASN A 380 16.95 18.36 2.68
C ASN A 380 17.09 19.88 2.43
N GLN A 381 17.03 20.30 1.17
CA GLN A 381 17.18 21.70 0.81
C GLN A 381 15.83 22.43 0.92
N ASP A 382 15.86 23.68 1.40
CA ASP A 382 14.67 24.54 1.41
C ASP A 382 14.35 25.03 0.00
N MET A 383 13.71 24.16 -0.78
CA MET A 383 13.32 24.42 -2.16
C MET A 383 12.17 25.44 -2.30
N SER A 384 11.67 26.00 -1.19
CA SER A 384 10.76 27.15 -1.22
C SER A 384 11.49 28.49 -1.37
N ASN A 385 12.80 28.51 -1.12
CA ASN A 385 13.65 29.69 -1.26
C ASN A 385 14.25 29.78 -2.67
N ASP A 386 13.92 30.84 -3.40
CA ASP A 386 14.38 31.04 -4.79
C ASP A 386 15.92 31.11 -4.89
N THR A 387 16.64 31.59 -3.87
CA THR A 387 18.13 31.59 -3.85
C THR A 387 18.69 30.18 -3.75
N VAL A 388 18.07 29.33 -2.92
CA VAL A 388 18.45 27.91 -2.81
C VAL A 388 18.13 27.19 -4.12
N LEU A 389 16.93 27.39 -4.67
CA LEU A 389 16.52 26.83 -5.96
C LEU A 389 17.50 27.19 -7.08
N ARG A 390 17.92 28.46 -7.19
CA ARG A 390 18.92 28.89 -8.19
C ARG A 390 20.26 28.18 -7.98
N THR A 391 20.78 28.18 -6.75
CA THR A 391 22.03 27.50 -6.42
C THR A 391 21.99 26.02 -6.81
N VAL A 392 20.88 25.34 -6.52
CA VAL A 392 20.69 23.92 -6.90
C VAL A 392 20.70 23.74 -8.42
N LEU A 393 20.00 24.59 -9.16
CA LEU A 393 19.97 24.55 -10.63
C LEU A 393 21.36 24.82 -11.23
N ASP A 394 22.08 25.81 -10.72
CA ASP A 394 23.44 26.15 -11.16
C ASP A 394 24.42 25.00 -10.90
N GLN A 395 24.33 24.35 -9.73
CA GLN A 395 25.10 23.14 -9.41
C GLN A 395 24.76 21.95 -10.33
N GLY A 396 23.53 21.91 -10.83
CA GLY A 396 23.07 20.95 -11.83
C GLY A 396 23.51 21.26 -13.27
N GLY A 397 24.23 22.36 -13.50
CA GLY A 397 24.69 22.78 -14.82
C GLY A 397 23.67 23.60 -15.63
N PHE A 398 22.56 24.01 -15.02
CA PHE A 398 21.55 24.86 -15.64
C PHE A 398 21.82 26.35 -15.34
N ASN A 399 21.21 27.26 -16.10
CA ASN A 399 21.16 28.68 -15.72
C ASN A 399 19.97 28.91 -14.78
N GLY A 400 20.20 28.81 -13.47
CA GLY A 400 19.15 28.92 -12.46
C GLY A 400 18.44 30.27 -12.47
N ALA A 401 19.16 31.36 -12.73
CA ALA A 401 18.58 32.70 -12.82
C ALA A 401 17.59 32.82 -13.99
N ASP A 402 17.97 32.35 -15.19
CA ASP A 402 17.11 32.32 -16.38
C ASP A 402 15.87 31.43 -16.14
N LEU A 403 16.09 30.20 -15.66
CA LEU A 403 14.99 29.25 -15.44
C LEU A 403 13.97 29.77 -14.42
N VAL A 404 14.41 30.37 -13.31
CA VAL A 404 13.49 30.96 -12.33
C VAL A 404 12.76 32.18 -12.91
N ALA A 405 13.39 32.99 -13.75
CA ALA A 405 12.73 34.09 -14.44
C ALA A 405 11.63 33.58 -15.39
N ARG A 406 11.95 32.63 -16.27
CA ARG A 406 11.01 32.00 -17.21
C ARG A 406 9.88 31.26 -16.49
N ALA A 407 10.19 30.54 -15.41
CA ALA A 407 9.20 29.89 -14.55
C ALA A 407 8.19 30.88 -13.95
N ASN A 408 8.56 32.15 -13.83
CA ASN A 408 7.71 33.22 -13.33
C ASN A 408 6.90 33.98 -14.38
N GLU A 409 7.08 33.66 -15.67
CA GLU A 409 6.30 34.23 -16.75
C GLU A 409 4.80 33.88 -16.63
N PRO A 410 3.90 34.79 -17.05
CA PRO A 410 2.45 34.55 -17.02
C PRO A 410 2.03 33.26 -17.73
N ALA A 411 2.65 32.93 -18.86
CA ALA A 411 2.34 31.73 -19.64
C ALA A 411 2.64 30.43 -18.86
N VAL A 412 3.77 30.36 -18.16
CA VAL A 412 4.13 29.16 -17.36
C VAL A 412 3.25 29.04 -16.11
N LYS A 413 2.92 30.16 -15.46
CA LYS A 413 1.92 30.18 -14.36
C LYS A 413 0.56 29.67 -14.84
N ALA A 414 0.12 30.08 -16.04
CA ALA A 414 -1.13 29.60 -16.64
C ALA A 414 -1.07 28.09 -16.95
N LYS A 415 0.05 27.58 -17.48
CA LYS A 415 0.26 26.14 -17.70
C LYS A 415 0.12 25.33 -16.41
N LEU A 416 0.74 25.76 -15.30
CA LEU A 416 0.62 25.05 -14.02
C LEU A 416 -0.83 25.07 -13.47
N ARG A 417 -1.54 26.19 -13.62
CA ARG A 417 -2.97 26.26 -13.25
C ARG A 417 -3.81 25.31 -14.09
N ALA A 418 -3.59 25.27 -15.41
CA ALA A 418 -4.30 24.36 -16.32
C ALA A 418 -4.03 22.89 -15.96
N ALA A 419 -2.78 22.51 -15.70
CA ALA A 419 -2.44 21.15 -15.25
C ALA A 419 -3.12 20.78 -13.92
N THR A 420 -3.28 21.76 -13.02
CA THR A 420 -3.95 21.56 -11.73
C THR A 420 -5.47 21.42 -11.88
N ALA A 421 -6.08 22.21 -12.77
CA ALA A 421 -7.49 22.06 -13.14
C ALA A 421 -7.75 20.69 -13.79
N GLU A 422 -6.90 20.27 -14.73
CA GLU A 422 -6.95 18.96 -15.38
C GLU A 422 -6.88 17.82 -14.34
N ALA A 423 -5.93 17.90 -13.39
CA ALA A 423 -5.81 16.93 -12.30
C ALA A 423 -7.12 16.79 -11.50
N LYS A 424 -7.76 17.90 -11.16
CA LYS A 424 -9.05 17.90 -10.46
C LYS A 424 -10.17 17.32 -11.32
N GLU A 425 -10.27 17.73 -12.58
CA GLU A 425 -11.31 17.26 -13.51
C GLU A 425 -11.25 15.74 -13.72
N MET A 426 -10.05 15.15 -13.76
CA MET A 426 -9.90 13.70 -13.82
C MET A 426 -10.22 12.98 -12.50
N GLY A 427 -10.37 13.72 -11.39
CA GLY A 427 -10.69 13.16 -10.09
C GLY A 427 -9.49 12.69 -9.28
N LEU A 428 -8.28 13.26 -9.50
CA LEU A 428 -7.13 12.96 -8.65
C LEU A 428 -7.41 13.36 -7.20
N CYS A 429 -6.94 12.55 -6.26
CA CYS A 429 -7.05 12.83 -4.83
C CYS A 429 -5.70 12.98 -4.12
N GLY A 430 -4.59 12.84 -4.85
CA GLY A 430 -3.23 12.88 -4.32
C GLY A 430 -2.18 12.46 -5.34
N VAL A 431 -0.93 12.33 -4.88
CA VAL A 431 0.23 11.95 -5.70
C VAL A 431 1.13 10.94 -4.99
N PRO A 432 1.85 10.07 -5.74
CA PRO A 432 1.82 9.98 -7.20
C PRO A 432 0.51 9.36 -7.67
N THR A 433 0.05 9.77 -8.85
CA THR A 433 -1.05 9.11 -9.55
C THR A 433 -0.59 8.73 -10.95
N TYR A 434 -0.93 7.52 -11.38
CA TYR A 434 -0.64 6.99 -12.70
C TYR A 434 -1.92 6.86 -13.51
N ARG A 435 -1.83 7.15 -14.81
CA ARG A 435 -2.85 6.80 -15.80
C ARG A 435 -2.18 6.09 -16.96
N VAL A 436 -2.65 4.90 -17.28
CA VAL A 436 -2.10 4.10 -18.39
C VAL A 436 -3.00 4.26 -19.61
N LEU A 437 -2.41 4.57 -20.75
CA LEU A 437 -3.09 4.67 -22.04
C LEU A 437 -2.45 3.72 -23.04
N ARG A 438 -3.26 3.13 -23.92
CA ARG A 438 -2.82 2.24 -24.98
C ARG A 438 -3.15 2.85 -26.33
N GLN A 439 -2.24 2.71 -27.28
CA GLN A 439 -2.50 3.15 -28.64
C GLN A 439 -3.35 2.10 -29.36
N GLY A 440 -4.51 2.51 -29.89
CA GLY A 440 -5.35 1.69 -30.74
C GLY A 440 -4.83 1.61 -32.18
N ASP A 441 -5.47 0.78 -33.01
CA ASP A 441 -5.01 0.50 -34.37
C ASP A 441 -5.00 1.72 -35.29
N LYS A 442 -5.83 2.74 -35.00
CA LYS A 442 -5.90 4.00 -35.77
C LYS A 442 -5.06 5.12 -35.14
N GLY A 443 -4.26 4.80 -34.12
CA GLY A 443 -3.34 5.73 -33.47
C GLY A 443 -3.91 6.54 -32.30
N GLU A 444 -5.18 6.37 -31.96
CA GLU A 444 -5.86 6.96 -30.80
C GLU A 444 -5.32 6.42 -29.48
N TRP A 445 -5.36 7.24 -28.43
CA TRP A 445 -4.94 6.84 -27.08
C TRP A 445 -6.16 6.59 -26.20
N GLU A 446 -6.31 5.36 -25.72
CA GLU A 446 -7.40 4.96 -24.83
C GLU A 446 -6.87 4.67 -23.42
N ALA A 447 -7.52 5.25 -22.41
CA ALA A 447 -7.17 4.97 -21.02
C ALA A 447 -7.62 3.57 -20.62
N VAL A 448 -6.73 2.81 -19.97
CA VAL A 448 -7.00 1.46 -19.47
C VAL A 448 -6.86 1.43 -17.95
N GLY A 449 -7.83 0.83 -17.28
CA GLY A 449 -7.80 0.64 -15.83
C GLY A 449 -8.05 1.89 -14.97
N GLY A 450 -8.31 3.06 -15.53
CA GLY A 450 -8.59 4.28 -14.76
C GLY A 450 -7.37 4.79 -13.99
N LEU A 451 -7.60 5.54 -12.90
CA LEU A 451 -6.53 6.11 -12.08
C LEU A 451 -5.96 5.09 -11.09
N VAL A 452 -4.63 5.03 -11.02
CA VAL A 452 -3.89 4.24 -10.02
C VAL A 452 -3.17 5.21 -9.09
N TRP A 453 -3.61 5.30 -7.84
CA TRP A 453 -3.08 6.25 -6.86
C TRP A 453 -2.17 5.55 -5.85
N GLY A 454 -0.97 6.11 -5.64
CA GLY A 454 0.02 5.57 -4.71
C GLY A 454 1.18 4.85 -5.40
N GLN A 455 2.40 5.02 -4.88
CA GLN A 455 3.57 4.29 -5.38
C GLN A 455 3.53 2.80 -5.03
N ASP A 456 2.76 2.44 -4.01
CA ASP A 456 2.54 1.09 -3.53
C ASP A 456 1.63 0.25 -4.45
N GLU A 457 1.05 0.86 -5.48
CA GLU A 457 0.27 0.21 -6.54
C GLU A 457 1.08 0.03 -7.85
N ILE A 458 2.41 0.14 -7.80
CA ILE A 458 3.25 0.06 -9.02
C ILE A 458 3.09 -1.28 -9.76
N ASN A 459 2.84 -2.38 -9.07
CA ASN A 459 2.56 -3.69 -9.71
C ASN A 459 1.24 -3.69 -10.51
N VAL A 460 0.28 -2.84 -10.13
CA VAL A 460 -0.92 -2.59 -10.95
C VAL A 460 -0.54 -1.85 -12.22
N VAL A 461 0.28 -0.80 -12.11
CA VAL A 461 0.75 -0.04 -13.27
C VAL A 461 1.50 -0.97 -14.23
N GLU A 462 2.39 -1.82 -13.72
CA GLU A 462 3.10 -2.81 -14.53
C GLU A 462 2.16 -3.78 -15.26
N ASP A 463 1.11 -4.28 -14.60
CA ASP A 463 0.13 -5.16 -15.24
C ASP A 463 -0.69 -4.45 -16.32
N LEU A 464 -1.10 -3.19 -16.08
CA LEU A 464 -1.80 -2.39 -17.09
C LEU A 464 -0.92 -2.13 -18.33
N ILE A 465 0.38 -1.85 -18.12
CA ILE A 465 1.35 -1.72 -19.21
C ILE A 465 1.45 -3.04 -19.98
N ALA A 466 1.57 -4.17 -19.27
CA ALA A 466 1.69 -5.52 -19.83
C ALA A 466 0.39 -6.07 -20.47
N GLY A 467 -0.69 -5.27 -20.54
CA GLY A 467 -1.92 -5.65 -21.25
C GLY A 467 -3.03 -6.22 -20.37
N TRP A 468 -2.87 -6.23 -19.05
CA TRP A 468 -3.99 -6.55 -18.15
C TRP A 468 -5.10 -5.50 -18.29
N ASN A 469 -6.33 -5.95 -18.45
CA ASN A 469 -7.50 -5.09 -18.50
C ASN A 469 -8.52 -5.55 -17.44
N PRO A 470 -8.86 -4.72 -16.44
CA PRO A 470 -9.77 -5.13 -15.37
C PRO A 470 -11.17 -5.53 -15.85
N GLU A 471 -11.61 -5.09 -17.03
CA GLU A 471 -12.94 -5.41 -17.58
C GLU A 471 -12.93 -6.65 -18.49
N ARG A 472 -11.76 -7.11 -18.97
CA ARG A 472 -11.64 -8.16 -19.99
C ARG A 472 -10.74 -9.34 -19.61
N SER A 473 -9.79 -9.13 -18.71
CA SER A 473 -8.81 -10.14 -18.29
C SER A 473 -9.37 -11.02 -17.17
N GLY A 474 -9.25 -12.34 -17.33
CA GLY A 474 -9.61 -13.33 -16.31
C GLY A 474 -8.43 -13.80 -15.43
N GLN A 475 -7.21 -13.32 -15.68
CA GLN A 475 -6.01 -13.74 -14.95
C GLN A 475 -6.01 -13.23 -13.51
N ALA A 476 -5.70 -14.13 -12.57
CA ALA A 476 -5.51 -13.78 -11.16
C ALA A 476 -4.03 -13.48 -10.85
N ALA A 477 -3.80 -12.39 -10.11
CA ALA A 477 -2.49 -11.99 -9.63
C ALA A 477 -1.90 -13.02 -8.67
N ARG A 478 -0.66 -13.41 -8.93
CA ARG A 478 0.06 -14.41 -8.12
C ARG A 478 1.49 -13.95 -7.87
N VAL A 479 2.06 -14.40 -6.75
CA VAL A 479 3.51 -14.36 -6.52
C VAL A 479 4.12 -15.40 -7.45
N VAL A 480 4.93 -14.97 -8.41
CA VAL A 480 5.62 -15.87 -9.34
C VAL A 480 7.03 -16.09 -8.80
N ARG A 481 7.26 -17.19 -8.09
CA ARG A 481 8.65 -17.58 -7.81
C ARG A 481 9.29 -17.98 -9.15
N LYS A 482 10.35 -17.28 -9.55
CA LYS A 482 11.31 -17.90 -10.46
C LYS A 482 11.85 -19.10 -9.67
N GLU A 483 11.43 -20.31 -10.02
CA GLU A 483 12.18 -21.48 -9.61
C GLU A 483 13.63 -21.20 -10.01
N ASN A 484 14.57 -21.48 -9.11
CA ASN A 484 15.99 -21.46 -9.45
C ASN A 484 16.21 -22.56 -10.50
N GLY A 485 15.91 -22.23 -11.75
CA GLY A 485 16.14 -23.09 -12.90
C GLY A 485 17.64 -23.18 -13.09
N ALA A 486 18.20 -24.31 -12.67
CA ALA A 486 19.22 -24.96 -13.46
C ALA A 486 18.78 -24.88 -14.94
N GLY A 487 19.65 -24.37 -15.79
CA GLY A 487 19.28 -23.88 -17.12
C GLY A 487 18.47 -24.88 -17.93
N SER A 488 17.41 -24.38 -18.54
CA SER A 488 16.91 -24.95 -19.79
C SER A 488 17.17 -23.90 -20.87
N LYS A 489 18.21 -24.16 -21.65
CA LYS A 489 18.32 -23.65 -23.02
C LYS A 489 17.11 -24.17 -23.79
N LEU A 490 16.41 -23.30 -24.49
CA LEU A 490 16.24 -23.33 -25.95
C LEU A 490 15.67 -21.99 -26.42
#